data_AF-A0A526P332-F1
#
_entry.id   AF-A0A526P332-F1
#
_cell.length_a   1.000
_cell.length_b   1.000
_cell.length_c   1.000
_cell.angle_alpha   90.00
_cell.angle_beta   90.00
_cell.angle_gamma   90.00
#
_symmetry.space_group_name_H-M   'P 1'
#
loop_
_entity.id
_entity.type
_entity.pdbx_description
1 polymer ?
#
loop_
_entity_poly.entity_id
_entity_poly.type
_entity_poly.pdbx_seq_one_letter_code
_entity_poly.pdbx_strand_id
1 'polypeptide(L)'
;MPLKSAPFGTFDATRLVENAPLSAFTTWRVGGAARWLLHARADELPVVFDACHRRGIPVYKLGAGSNLLVSDSGLPGLVVCFRRTLQKIWFHEDQITAEAGALMPRLARTAARNGCAGFEFLAGIPGTVGGGV
;
A
#
# COMPACT_ATOMS: atom_id res chain seq x y z
N MET A 1 5.52 -15.95 15.84
CA MET A 1 4.85 -14.67 16.18
C MET A 1 3.37 -14.95 16.40
N PRO A 2 2.65 -14.19 17.24
CA PRO A 2 1.21 -14.39 17.41
C PRO A 2 0.48 -14.19 16.07
N LEU A 3 -0.46 -15.08 15.77
CA LEU A 3 -1.29 -15.02 14.56
C LEU A 3 -2.64 -14.37 14.87
N LYS A 4 -3.22 -13.70 13.87
CA LYS A 4 -4.59 -13.18 13.88
C LYS A 4 -5.35 -13.69 12.67
N SER A 5 -6.59 -14.09 12.90
CA SER A 5 -7.50 -14.57 11.86
C SER A 5 -8.49 -13.49 11.47
N ALA A 6 -8.76 -13.39 10.19
CA ALA A 6 -9.82 -12.57 9.60
C ALA A 6 -10.63 -13.40 8.60
N PRO A 7 -11.82 -12.94 8.16
CA PRO A 7 -12.63 -13.66 7.18
C PRO A 7 -11.91 -13.95 5.85
N PHE A 8 -10.80 -13.28 5.56
CA PHE A 8 -10.01 -13.41 4.34
C PHE A 8 -8.63 -14.07 4.54
N GLY A 9 -8.34 -14.62 5.73
CA GLY A 9 -7.11 -15.38 5.98
C GLY A 9 -6.54 -15.21 7.39
N THR A 10 -5.40 -15.86 7.63
CA THR A 10 -4.65 -15.80 8.90
C THR A 10 -3.28 -15.19 8.66
N PHE A 11 -2.91 -14.20 9.46
CA PHE A 11 -1.70 -13.40 9.27
C PHE A 11 -0.95 -13.19 10.58
N ASP A 12 0.32 -12.78 10.49
CA ASP A 12 1.06 -12.28 11.64
C ASP A 12 0.33 -11.09 12.27
N ALA A 13 0.24 -11.06 13.60
CA ALA A 13 -0.48 -10.02 14.34
C ALA A 13 0.07 -8.60 14.11
N THR A 14 1.31 -8.47 13.65
CA THR A 14 1.97 -7.20 13.29
C THR A 14 1.57 -6.70 11.90
N ARG A 15 1.05 -7.58 11.04
CA ARG A 15 0.64 -7.27 9.67
C ARG A 15 -0.85 -7.04 9.54
N LEU A 16 -1.67 -7.72 10.35
CA LEU A 16 -3.11 -7.52 10.42
C LEU A 16 -3.50 -6.71 11.68
N VAL A 17 -4.03 -5.52 11.46
CA VAL A 17 -4.48 -4.60 12.51
C VAL A 17 -5.98 -4.40 12.37
N GLU A 18 -6.73 -4.66 13.45
CA GLU A 18 -8.16 -4.37 13.52
C GLU A 18 -8.38 -2.95 14.05
N ASN A 19 -9.43 -2.27 13.58
CA ASN A 19 -9.78 -0.91 13.98
C ASN A 19 -8.58 0.06 13.84
N ALA A 20 -7.83 -0.06 12.74
CA ALA A 20 -6.62 0.71 12.52
C ALA A 20 -6.94 2.18 12.21
N PRO A 21 -6.47 3.16 13.01
CA PRO A 21 -6.76 4.57 12.77
C PRO A 21 -6.05 5.06 11.51
N LEU A 22 -6.82 5.41 10.46
CA LEU A 22 -6.25 5.78 9.16
C LEU A 22 -5.55 7.15 9.18
N SER A 23 -5.83 8.00 10.17
CA SER A 23 -5.07 9.22 10.44
C SER A 23 -3.56 8.97 10.62
N ALA A 24 -3.13 7.81 11.13
CA ALA A 24 -1.71 7.46 11.22
C ALA A 24 -1.06 7.14 9.85
N PHE A 25 -1.87 7.01 8.81
CA PHE A 25 -1.48 6.56 7.48
C PHE A 25 -1.75 7.59 6.38
N THR A 26 -2.35 8.74 6.68
CA THR A 26 -2.57 9.84 5.74
C THR A 26 -1.66 11.03 6.03
N THR A 27 -1.25 11.77 5.00
CA THR A 27 -0.40 12.97 5.18
C THR A 27 -1.13 14.07 5.94
N TRP A 28 -2.44 14.20 5.71
CA TRP A 28 -3.31 15.16 6.42
C TRP A 28 -3.56 14.78 7.88
N ARG A 29 -3.19 13.56 8.30
CA ARG A 29 -3.41 13.03 9.66
C ARG A 29 -4.88 13.03 10.09
N VAL A 30 -5.76 12.77 9.15
CA VAL A 30 -7.21 12.66 9.35
C VAL A 30 -7.73 11.32 8.85
N GLY A 31 -8.89 10.91 9.35
CA GLY A 31 -9.52 9.64 9.01
C GLY A 31 -9.75 8.73 10.20
N GLY A 32 -10.97 8.19 10.26
CA GLY A 32 -11.39 7.20 11.24
C GLY A 32 -10.73 5.84 11.04
N ALA A 33 -11.26 4.83 11.73
CA ALA A 33 -10.69 3.50 11.72
C ALA A 33 -11.07 2.69 10.47
N ALA A 34 -10.11 1.96 9.90
CA ALA A 34 -10.41 0.83 9.03
C ALA A 34 -10.81 -0.38 9.88
N ARG A 35 -11.83 -1.14 9.47
CA ARG A 35 -12.18 -2.39 10.16
C ARG A 35 -11.00 -3.35 10.19
N TRP A 36 -10.31 -3.52 9.06
CA TRP A 36 -9.03 -4.23 8.97
C TRP A 36 -8.03 -3.43 8.15
N LEU A 37 -6.77 -3.42 8.59
CA LEU A 37 -5.63 -2.99 7.80
C LEU A 37 -4.64 -4.13 7.69
N LEU A 38 -4.24 -4.46 6.47
CA LEU A 38 -3.29 -5.54 6.18
C LEU A 38 -2.06 -5.00 5.45
N HIS A 39 -0.89 -5.21 6.04
CA HIS A 39 0.40 -5.10 5.35
C HIS A 39 0.65 -6.36 4.54
N ALA A 40 0.13 -6.37 3.31
CA ALA A 40 0.11 -7.56 2.49
C ALA A 40 1.43 -7.81 1.73
N ARG A 41 1.69 -9.08 1.41
CA ARG A 41 2.71 -9.54 0.46
C ARG A 41 2.08 -9.81 -0.89
N ALA A 42 2.87 -9.88 -1.96
CA ALA A 42 2.36 -9.97 -3.33
C ALA A 42 1.62 -11.28 -3.60
N ASP A 43 2.17 -12.38 -3.09
CA ASP A 43 1.73 -13.76 -3.27
C ASP A 43 0.39 -14.07 -2.61
N GLU A 44 0.03 -13.35 -1.55
CA GLU A 44 -1.24 -13.53 -0.84
C GLU A 44 -2.39 -12.65 -1.39
N LEU A 45 -2.09 -11.59 -2.15
CA LEU A 45 -3.12 -10.66 -2.65
C LEU A 45 -4.23 -11.34 -3.45
N PRO A 46 -3.96 -12.28 -4.39
CA PRO A 46 -5.01 -12.93 -5.15
C PRO A 46 -6.00 -13.68 -4.25
N VAL A 47 -5.49 -14.44 -3.27
CA VAL A 47 -6.32 -15.21 -2.32
C VAL A 47 -7.11 -14.29 -1.42
N VAL A 48 -6.51 -13.20 -0.92
CA VAL A 48 -7.18 -12.22 -0.07
C VAL A 48 -8.30 -11.50 -0.82
N PHE A 49 -8.04 -11.02 -2.03
CA PHE A 49 -9.04 -10.30 -2.82
C PHE A 49 -10.22 -11.19 -3.21
N ASP A 50 -9.94 -12.42 -3.63
CA ASP A 50 -10.95 -13.42 -3.93
C ASP A 50 -11.79 -13.79 -2.68
N ALA A 51 -11.14 -13.96 -1.52
CA ALA A 51 -11.81 -14.21 -0.26
C ALA A 51 -12.71 -13.04 0.21
N CYS A 52 -12.27 -11.80 0.01
CA CYS A 52 -13.07 -10.60 0.27
C CYS A 52 -14.25 -10.49 -0.70
N HIS A 53 -14.01 -10.74 -1.99
CA HIS A 53 -15.04 -10.68 -3.03
C HIS A 53 -16.19 -11.65 -2.74
N ARG A 54 -15.88 -12.94 -2.49
CA ARG A 54 -16.89 -13.96 -2.16
C ARG A 54 -17.73 -13.63 -0.92
N ARG A 55 -17.18 -12.83 0.01
CA ARG A 55 -17.83 -12.48 1.28
C ARG A 55 -18.43 -11.08 1.27
N GLY A 56 -18.38 -10.36 0.15
CA GLY A 56 -18.87 -8.98 0.06
C GLY A 56 -18.12 -7.99 0.95
N ILE A 57 -16.85 -8.26 1.28
CA ILE A 57 -16.03 -7.36 2.10
C ILE A 57 -15.43 -6.28 1.20
N PRO A 58 -15.74 -4.98 1.41
CA PRO A 58 -15.12 -3.91 0.63
C PRO A 58 -13.60 -3.89 0.81
N VAL A 59 -12.88 -3.69 -0.28
CA VAL A 59 -11.40 -3.60 -0.28
C VAL A 59 -10.95 -2.24 -0.77
N TYR A 60 -10.10 -1.60 0.02
CA TYR A 60 -9.46 -0.32 -0.27
C TYR A 60 -7.95 -0.53 -0.38
N LYS A 61 -7.29 0.25 -1.22
CA LYS A 61 -5.84 0.20 -1.43
C LYS A 61 -5.22 1.48 -0.89
N LEU A 62 -4.19 1.35 -0.08
CA LEU A 62 -3.52 2.48 0.56
C LEU A 62 -2.02 2.45 0.24
N GLY A 63 -1.56 3.42 -0.54
CA GLY A 63 -0.14 3.71 -0.76
C GLY A 63 0.47 4.51 0.39
N ALA A 64 1.06 5.66 0.07
CA ALA A 64 1.63 6.56 1.09
C ALA A 64 0.58 7.42 1.83
N GLY A 65 -0.65 7.49 1.33
CA GLY A 65 -1.72 8.34 1.88
C GLY A 65 -1.52 9.84 1.65
N SER A 66 -0.73 10.23 0.65
CA SER A 66 -0.40 11.63 0.33
C SER A 66 -1.54 12.42 -0.32
N ASN A 67 -2.55 11.74 -0.87
CA ASN A 67 -3.69 12.35 -1.55
C ASN A 67 -5.03 11.78 -1.07
N LEU A 68 -5.17 11.53 0.24
CA LEU A 68 -6.39 10.95 0.82
C LEU A 68 -6.95 11.85 1.92
N LEU A 69 -8.26 12.09 1.83
CA LEU A 69 -9.10 12.67 2.88
C LEU A 69 -10.11 11.61 3.31
N VAL A 70 -9.78 10.88 4.37
CA VAL A 70 -10.62 9.78 4.86
C VAL A 70 -11.63 10.33 5.87
N SER A 71 -12.89 9.89 5.79
CA SER A 71 -13.94 10.27 6.74
C SER A 71 -13.62 9.80 8.16
N ASP A 72 -14.01 10.59 9.17
CA ASP A 72 -13.92 10.19 10.58
C ASP A 72 -14.81 8.99 10.92
N SER A 73 -15.83 8.71 10.11
CA SER A 73 -16.61 7.47 10.19
C SER A 73 -15.80 6.21 9.85
N GLY A 74 -14.60 6.35 9.30
CA GLY A 74 -13.72 5.23 8.95
C GLY A 74 -14.18 4.45 7.72
N LEU A 75 -13.62 3.25 7.55
CA LEU A 75 -13.90 2.35 6.43
C LEU A 75 -14.34 0.97 6.95
N PRO A 76 -15.50 0.42 6.50
CA PRO A 76 -16.08 -0.79 7.07
C PRO A 76 -15.41 -2.11 6.63
N GLY A 77 -14.38 -2.04 5.77
CA GLY A 77 -13.77 -3.18 5.11
C GLY A 77 -12.27 -3.33 5.32
N LEU A 78 -11.63 -4.03 4.39
CA LEU A 78 -10.18 -4.26 4.38
C LEU A 78 -9.46 -3.12 3.67
N VAL A 79 -8.49 -2.50 4.34
CA VAL A 79 -7.49 -1.64 3.74
C VAL A 79 -6.20 -2.43 3.52
N VAL A 80 -5.81 -2.65 2.28
CA VAL A 80 -4.50 -3.21 1.93
C VAL A 80 -3.47 -2.08 1.87
N CYS A 81 -2.50 -2.13 2.77
CA CYS A 81 -1.49 -1.11 2.98
C CYS A 81 -0.17 -1.53 2.31
N PHE A 82 0.28 -0.72 1.36
CA PHE A 82 1.55 -0.87 0.65
C PHE A 82 2.69 -0.07 1.30
N ARG A 83 2.44 0.61 2.43
CA ARG A 83 3.47 1.31 3.16
C ARG A 83 4.44 0.29 3.75
N ARG A 84 5.73 0.42 3.40
CA ARG A 84 6.82 -0.48 3.83
C ARG A 84 6.71 -1.93 3.33
N THR A 85 5.80 -2.21 2.40
CA THR A 85 5.69 -3.50 1.70
C THR A 85 5.76 -3.25 0.20
N LEU A 86 6.10 -4.28 -0.58
CA LEU A 86 6.15 -4.18 -2.04
C LEU A 86 6.97 -2.95 -2.53
N GLN A 87 8.24 -2.85 -2.13
CA GLN A 87 9.08 -1.67 -2.39
C GLN A 87 10.27 -1.90 -3.32
N LYS A 88 10.36 -3.09 -3.91
CA LYS A 88 11.46 -3.45 -4.80
C LYS A 88 11.36 -2.68 -6.12
N ILE A 89 12.54 -2.41 -6.68
CA ILE A 89 12.73 -1.74 -7.96
C ILE A 89 13.81 -2.56 -8.67
N TRP A 90 13.51 -3.04 -9.86
CA TRP A 90 14.41 -3.78 -10.73
C TRP A 90 14.67 -2.99 -12.00
N PHE A 91 15.92 -3.05 -12.45
CA PHE A 91 16.39 -2.41 -13.67
C PHE A 91 16.68 -3.50 -14.69
N HIS A 92 16.13 -3.32 -15.87
CA HIS A 92 16.44 -4.07 -17.09
C HIS A 92 16.98 -3.05 -18.11
N GLU A 93 17.56 -3.53 -19.22
CA GLU A 93 18.28 -2.68 -20.18
C GLU A 93 17.51 -1.39 -20.56
N ASP A 94 16.24 -1.53 -20.94
CA ASP A 94 15.37 -0.44 -21.38
C ASP A 94 14.14 -0.22 -20.48
N GLN A 95 14.03 -0.95 -19.36
CA GLN A 95 12.81 -1.01 -18.54
C GLN A 95 13.10 -0.95 -17.05
N ILE A 96 12.20 -0.30 -16.31
CA ILE A 96 12.19 -0.32 -14.85
C ILE A 96 10.91 -0.98 -14.37
N THR A 97 11.05 -2.04 -13.58
CA THR A 97 9.94 -2.66 -12.86
C THR A 97 9.95 -2.16 -11.43
N ALA A 98 8.86 -1.55 -10.96
CA ALA A 98 8.74 -1.09 -9.57
C ALA A 98 7.47 -1.65 -8.93
N GLU A 99 7.62 -2.19 -7.72
CA GLU A 99 6.49 -2.65 -6.92
C GLU A 99 5.61 -1.47 -6.45
N ALA A 100 4.32 -1.71 -6.23
CA ALA A 100 3.32 -0.67 -5.96
C ALA A 100 3.59 0.20 -4.71
N GLY A 101 4.32 -0.31 -3.73
CA GLY A 101 4.72 0.38 -2.50
C GLY A 101 6.07 1.09 -2.58
N ALA A 102 6.78 1.01 -3.71
CA ALA A 102 7.99 1.79 -3.95
C ALA A 102 7.66 3.28 -3.94
N LEU A 103 8.45 4.10 -3.22
CA LEU A 103 8.23 5.55 -3.19
C LEU A 103 8.64 6.17 -4.53
N MET A 104 7.81 7.05 -5.09
CA MET A 104 8.13 7.77 -6.34
C MET A 104 9.44 8.56 -6.26
N PRO A 105 9.77 9.28 -5.16
CA PRO A 105 11.08 9.92 -5.02
C PRO A 105 12.26 8.95 -4.94
N ARG A 106 12.01 7.73 -4.43
CA ARG A 106 13.03 6.67 -4.40
C ARG A 106 13.27 6.16 -5.82
N LEU A 107 12.22 5.91 -6.59
CA LEU A 107 12.30 5.53 -8.00
C LEU A 107 13.11 6.54 -8.81
N ALA A 108 12.75 7.83 -8.74
CA ALA A 108 13.47 8.92 -9.41
C ALA A 108 14.98 8.90 -9.09
N ARG A 109 15.32 8.80 -7.79
CA ARG A 109 16.71 8.78 -7.34
C ARG A 109 17.47 7.54 -7.79
N THR A 110 16.83 6.38 -7.77
CA THR A 110 17.47 5.14 -8.24
C THR A 110 17.62 5.11 -9.75
N ALA A 111 16.65 5.67 -10.50
CA ALA A 111 16.74 5.80 -11.95
C ALA A 111 17.92 6.69 -12.35
N ALA A 112 18.02 7.88 -11.76
CA ALA A 112 19.14 8.79 -12.00
C ALA A 112 20.51 8.14 -11.70
N ARG A 113 20.62 7.34 -10.63
CA ARG A 113 21.86 6.63 -10.28
C ARG A 113 22.25 5.54 -11.27
N ASN A 114 21.30 5.00 -12.02
CA ASN A 114 21.54 3.99 -13.05
C ASN A 114 21.62 4.60 -14.46
N GLY A 115 21.68 5.93 -14.58
CA GLY A 115 21.73 6.61 -15.88
C GLY A 115 20.40 6.61 -16.64
N CYS A 116 19.29 6.27 -15.99
CA CYS A 116 17.96 6.28 -16.60
C CYS A 116 17.30 7.66 -16.43
N ALA A 117 16.97 8.32 -17.54
CA ALA A 117 16.24 9.59 -17.58
C ALA A 117 14.71 9.37 -17.64
N GLY A 118 13.93 10.44 -17.50
CA GLY A 118 12.47 10.45 -17.67
C GLY A 118 11.66 10.31 -16.38
N PHE A 119 12.32 10.10 -15.24
CA PHE A 119 11.69 9.97 -13.92
C PHE A 119 12.00 11.14 -12.98
N GLU A 120 12.64 12.20 -13.49
CA GLU A 120 13.09 13.36 -12.71
C GLU A 120 11.92 14.06 -12.03
N PHE A 121 10.78 14.16 -12.74
CA PHE A 121 9.57 14.82 -12.25
C PHE A 121 8.97 14.13 -11.01
N LEU A 122 9.27 12.83 -10.80
CA LEU A 122 8.80 12.07 -9.64
C LEU A 122 9.57 12.40 -8.35
N ALA A 123 10.71 13.11 -8.43
CA ALA A 123 11.57 13.40 -7.29
C ALA A 123 10.85 14.20 -6.18
N GLY A 124 9.92 15.06 -6.57
CA GLY A 124 9.13 15.90 -5.65
C GLY A 124 7.73 15.38 -5.32
N ILE A 125 7.27 14.31 -5.98
CA ILE A 125 5.88 13.85 -5.83
C ILE A 125 5.79 12.91 -4.62
N PRO A 126 5.06 13.28 -3.55
CA PRO A 126 4.86 12.40 -2.41
C PRO A 126 3.91 11.26 -2.81
N GLY A 127 4.31 10.02 -2.57
CA GLY A 127 3.46 8.87 -2.93
C GLY A 127 4.25 7.61 -3.18
N THR A 128 3.52 6.52 -3.38
CA THR A 128 4.08 5.26 -3.90
C THR A 128 3.74 5.14 -5.39
N VAL A 129 4.51 4.33 -6.13
CA VAL A 129 4.31 4.08 -7.56
C VAL A 129 2.87 3.65 -7.85
N GLY A 130 2.31 2.72 -7.07
CA GLY A 130 0.94 2.26 -7.26
C GLY A 130 -0.15 3.30 -6.96
N GLY A 131 0.20 4.43 -6.34
CA GLY A 131 -0.72 5.58 -6.20
C GLY A 131 -0.53 6.66 -7.27
N GLY A 132 0.53 6.57 -8.09
CA GLY A 132 0.81 7.48 -9.20
C GLY A 132 0.44 6.93 -10.58
N VAL A 133 -0.07 5.70 -10.64
CA VAL A 133 -0.68 5.06 -11.83
C VAL A 133 -2.19 5.18 -11.73
#